data_AF-Q823V0-F1
#
_entry.id   AF-Q823V0-F1
#
_cell.length_a   1.000
_cell.length_b   1.000
_cell.length_c   1.000
_cell.angle_alpha   90.00
_cell.angle_beta   90.00
_cell.angle_gamma   90.00
#
_symmetry.space_group_name_H-M   'P 1'
#
loop_
_entity.id
_entity.type
_entity.pdbx_description
1 polymer ?
#
loop_
_entity_poly.entity_id
_entity_poly.type
_entity_poly.pdbx_seq_one_letter_code
_entity_poly.pdbx_strand_id
1 'polypeptide(L)'
;MSHNDLDSLAQKLSFLQNQLDILDSLDDILVAYEKMFSLIHQGLDEILVKDQQCYILSVQSNGTVVKDALDPPILQTFAMTRP
;
A
#
# COMPACT_ATOMS: atom_id res chain seq x y z
N MET A 1 0.67 0.23 -12.06
CA MET A 1 -0.51 0.94 -11.51
C MET A 1 -0.09 2.36 -11.16
N SER A 2 -0.96 3.34 -11.47
CA SER A 2 -0.60 4.76 -11.51
C SER A 2 -0.47 5.34 -10.10
N HIS A 3 0.35 6.38 -9.92
CA HIS A 3 0.40 7.21 -8.70
C HIS A 3 -1.01 7.59 -8.18
N ASN A 4 -1.95 7.67 -9.13
CA ASN A 4 -3.36 8.04 -8.94
C ASN A 4 -4.13 7.22 -7.89
N ASP A 5 -3.78 5.95 -7.65
CA ASP A 5 -4.57 5.08 -6.75
C ASP A 5 -4.34 5.43 -5.27
N LEU A 6 -3.08 5.66 -4.88
CA LEU A 6 -2.72 6.08 -3.52
C LEU A 6 -3.16 7.53 -3.25
N ASP A 7 -3.05 8.40 -4.26
CA ASP A 7 -3.53 9.78 -4.19
C ASP A 7 -5.06 9.82 -4.00
N SER A 8 -5.80 8.90 -4.63
CA SER A 8 -7.24 8.76 -4.42
C SER A 8 -7.59 8.31 -2.99
N LEU A 9 -6.82 7.37 -2.43
CA LEU A 9 -6.99 6.95 -1.03
C LEU A 9 -6.72 8.11 -0.07
N ALA A 10 -5.64 8.87 -0.29
CA ALA A 10 -5.31 10.04 0.51
C ALA A 10 -6.40 11.11 0.44
N GLN A 11 -6.96 11.39 -0.74
CA GLN A 11 -8.08 12.32 -0.90
C GLN A 11 -9.33 11.87 -0.13
N LYS A 12 -9.67 10.59 -0.19
CA LYS A 12 -10.81 10.03 0.56
C LYS A 12 -10.61 10.11 2.07
N LEU A 13 -9.39 9.88 2.55
CA LEU A 13 -9.04 10.02 3.96
C LEU A 13 -9.18 11.47 4.43
N SER A 14 -8.64 12.44 3.68
CA SER A 14 -8.79 13.87 4.00
C SER A 14 -10.26 14.31 4.00
N PHE A 15 -11.06 13.79 3.08
CA PHE A 15 -12.50 14.07 3.06
C PHE A 15 -13.21 13.55 4.32
N LEU A 16 -12.96 12.30 4.72
CA LEU A 16 -13.54 11.72 5.93
C LEU A 16 -13.08 12.45 7.20
N GLN A 17 -11.81 12.85 7.25
CA GLN A 17 -11.28 13.66 8.35
C GLN A 17 -12.02 14.99 8.48
N ASN A 18 -12.27 15.68 7.37
CA ASN A 18 -13.03 16.93 7.39
C ASN A 18 -14.52 16.71 7.74
N GLN A 19 -15.08 15.53 7.44
CA GLN A 19 -16.46 15.22 7.84
C GLN A 19 -16.59 14.98 9.34
N LEU A 20 -15.57 14.45 10.02
CA LEU A 20 -15.62 14.22 11.47
C LEU A 20 -15.92 15.52 12.25
N ASP A 21 -15.46 16.68 11.77
CA ASP A 21 -15.69 17.98 12.42
C ASP A 21 -17.16 18.42 12.41
N ILE A 22 -18.01 17.82 11.58
CA ILE A 22 -19.43 18.16 11.43
C ILE A 22 -20.39 17.03 11.84
N LEU A 23 -19.86 15.89 12.32
CA LEU A 23 -20.68 14.78 12.78
C LEU A 23 -21.00 14.94 14.26
N ASP A 24 -22.30 14.90 14.58
CA ASP A 24 -22.80 15.06 15.96
C ASP A 24 -23.25 13.74 16.60
N SER A 25 -23.37 12.68 15.79
CA SER A 25 -23.79 11.35 16.24
C SER A 25 -22.58 10.45 16.49
N LEU A 26 -22.54 9.82 17.66
CA LEU A 26 -21.49 8.84 17.99
C LEU A 26 -21.46 7.69 16.97
N ASP A 27 -22.62 7.21 16.52
CA ASP A 27 -22.69 6.13 15.54
C ASP A 27 -22.08 6.56 14.20
N ASP A 28 -22.39 7.78 13.74
CA ASP A 28 -21.83 8.28 12.48
C ASP A 28 -20.31 8.52 12.58
N ILE A 29 -19.85 9.00 13.75
CA ILE A 29 -18.42 9.15 14.04
C ILE A 29 -17.71 7.79 13.99
N LEU A 30 -18.28 6.75 14.61
CA LEU A 30 -17.72 5.41 14.61
C LEU A 30 -17.65 4.83 13.19
N VAL A 31 -18.72 4.97 12.40
CA VAL A 31 -18.75 4.55 10.99
C VAL A 31 -17.68 5.27 10.16
N ALA A 32 -17.48 6.57 10.39
CA ALA A 32 -16.43 7.34 9.72
C ALA A 32 -15.03 6.81 10.06
N TYR A 33 -14.77 6.53 11.34
CA TYR A 33 -13.49 5.94 11.77
C TYR A 33 -13.26 4.54 11.20
N GLU A 34 -14.26 3.65 11.23
CA GLU A 34 -14.16 2.31 10.63
C GLU A 34 -13.78 2.38 9.15
N LYS A 35 -14.40 3.32 8.42
CA LYS A 35 -14.10 3.55 7.00
C LYS A 35 -12.69 4.09 6.79
N MET A 36 -12.22 5.01 7.64
CA MET A 36 -10.84 5.50 7.60
C MET A 36 -9.84 4.36 7.85
N PHE A 37 -10.09 3.51 8.85
CA PHE A 37 -9.26 2.34 9.14
C PHE A 37 -9.19 1.39 7.94
N SER A 38 -10.33 1.09 7.30
CA SER A 38 -10.34 0.23 6.10
C SER A 38 -9.51 0.81 4.95
N LEU A 39 -9.56 2.12 4.72
CA LEU A 39 -8.78 2.78 3.66
C LEU A 39 -7.28 2.78 3.96
N ILE A 40 -6.89 2.97 5.22
CA ILE A 40 -5.49 2.88 5.67
C ILE A 40 -4.97 1.47 5.44
N HIS A 41 -5.72 0.44 5.84
CA HIS A 41 -5.34 -0.95 5.62
C HIS A 41 -5.19 -1.27 4.13
N GLN A 42 -6.11 -0.81 3.29
CA GLN A 42 -5.99 -0.97 1.84
C GLN A 42 -4.71 -0.31 1.29
N GLY A 43 -4.42 0.92 1.69
CA GLY A 43 -3.20 1.62 1.25
C GLY A 43 -1.93 0.91 1.72
N LEU A 44 -1.92 0.37 2.95
CA LEU A 44 -0.81 -0.41 3.47
C LEU A 44 -0.60 -1.70 2.67
N ASP A 45 -1.67 -2.44 2.37
CA ASP A 45 -1.58 -3.66 1.55
C ASP A 45 -1.04 -3.33 0.15
N GLU A 46 -1.48 -2.24 -0.47
CA GLU A 46 -0.99 -1.79 -1.78
C GLU A 46 0.49 -1.40 -1.76
N ILE A 47 0.95 -0.72 -0.70
CA ILE A 47 2.37 -0.36 -0.51
C ILE A 47 3.20 -1.63 -0.26
N LEU A 48 2.76 -2.51 0.64
CA LEU A 48 3.47 -3.76 0.96
C LEU A 48 3.59 -4.67 -0.26
N VAL A 49 2.55 -4.77 -1.10
CA VAL A 49 2.61 -5.51 -2.37
C VAL A 49 3.64 -4.90 -3.33
N LYS A 50 3.78 -3.58 -3.38
CA LYS A 50 4.82 -2.92 -4.20
C LYS A 50 6.23 -3.17 -3.64
N ASP A 51 6.41 -3.11 -2.33
CA ASP A 51 7.71 -3.40 -1.70
C ASP A 51 8.11 -4.88 -1.89
N GLN A 52 7.14 -5.79 -1.95
CA GLN A 52 7.38 -7.21 -2.21
C GLN A 52 7.69 -7.53 -3.68
N GLN A 53 7.42 -6.63 -4.62
CA GLN A 53 7.84 -6.75 -6.03
C GLN A 53 9.33 -6.41 -6.21
N CYS A 54 10.18 -6.91 -5.33
CA CYS A 54 11.63 -6.81 -5.45
C CYS A 54 12.10 -7.57 -6.69
N TYR A 55 12.81 -6.88 -7.59
CA TYR A 55 13.37 -7.51 -8.79
C TYR A 55 14.53 -8.43 -8.41
N ILE A 56 14.62 -9.59 -9.06
CA ILE A 56 15.82 -10.44 -8.96
C ILE A 56 17.00 -9.64 -9.50
N LEU A 57 18.05 -9.54 -8.70
CA LEU A 57 19.32 -8.97 -9.11
C LEU A 57 20.21 -10.12 -9.58
N SER A 58 20.75 -10.01 -10.79
CA SER A 58 21.75 -10.94 -11.30
C SER A 58 23.14 -10.31 -11.22
N VAL A 59 24.14 -11.12 -10.89
CA VAL A 59 25.54 -10.70 -10.86
C VAL A 59 26.22 -11.23 -12.11
N GLN A 60 26.68 -10.32 -12.97
CA GLN A 60 27.46 -10.67 -14.15
C GLN A 60 28.87 -11.12 -13.75
N SER A 61 29.55 -11.83 -14.64
CA SER A 61 30.91 -12.36 -14.41
C SER A 61 31.97 -11.28 -14.15
N ASN A 62 31.72 -10.04 -14.57
CA ASN A 62 32.57 -8.88 -14.29
C ASN A 62 32.24 -8.19 -12.94
N GLY A 63 31.34 -8.76 -12.13
CA GLY A 63 30.91 -8.21 -10.85
C GLY A 63 29.82 -7.14 -10.94
N THR A 64 29.35 -6.80 -12.14
CA THR A 64 28.25 -5.83 -12.31
C THR A 64 26.95 -6.44 -11.84
N VAL A 65 26.22 -5.72 -11.00
CA VAL A 65 24.86 -6.08 -10.59
C VAL A 65 23.89 -5.45 -11.58
N VAL A 66 23.06 -6.26 -12.20
CA VAL A 66 21.99 -5.78 -13.09
C VAL A 66 20.64 -6.36 -12.67
N LYS A 67 19.58 -5.61 -12.96
CA LYS A 67 18.22 -6.14 -12.89
C LYS A 67 18.12 -7.30 -13.89
N ASP A 68 17.71 -8.47 -13.42
CA ASP A 68 17.52 -9.62 -14.31
C ASP A 68 16.40 -9.26 -15.32
N ALA A 69 16.73 -9.37 -16.61
CA ALA A 69 15.90 -8.83 -17.69
C ALA A 69 14.83 -9.82 -18.17
N LEU A 70 14.85 -11.06 -17.66
CA LEU A 70 14.12 -12.18 -18.26
C LEU A 70 12.88 -12.64 -17.51
N ASP A 71 12.66 -12.21 -16.25
CA ASP A 71 11.52 -12.71 -15.48
C ASP A 71 10.55 -11.61 -15.03
N PRO A 72 9.23 -11.92 -15.00
CA PRO A 72 8.26 -11.08 -14.32
C PRO A 72 8.70 -10.85 -12.87
N PRO A 73 8.33 -9.71 -12.25
CA PRO A 73 8.70 -9.43 -10.86
C PRO A 73 8.31 -10.64 -9.99
N ILE A 74 9.23 -11.08 -9.12
CA ILE A 74 8.89 -12.09 -8.13
C ILE A 74 7.78 -11.51 -7.26
N LEU A 75 6.57 -12.04 -7.42
CA LEU A 75 5.39 -11.69 -6.60
C LEU A 75 5.37 -12.48 -5.28
N GLN A 76 6.49 -13.06 -4.89
CA GLN A 76 6.56 -13.87 -3.68
C GLN A 76 6.49 -12.92 -2.48
N THR A 77 5.27 -12.83 -1.93
CA THR A 77 5.02 -12.22 -0.63
C THR A 77 5.99 -12.86 0.37
N PHE A 78 6.96 -12.10 0.87
CA PHE A 78 7.68 -12.50 2.07
C PHE A 78 6.64 -12.62 3.17
N ALA A 79 6.19 -13.85 3.45
CA ALA A 79 5.31 -14.10 4.57
C ALA A 79 6.12 -13.72 5.82
N MET A 80 5.79 -12.60 6.45
CA MET A 80 6.22 -12.35 7.82
C MET A 80 5.52 -13.41 8.67
N THR A 81 6.17 -14.56 8.89
CA THR A 81 5.82 -15.43 9.99
C THR A 81 5.94 -14.61 11.26
N ARG A 82 4.81 -14.34 11.91
CA ARG A 82 4.81 -13.77 13.27
C ARG A 82 5.60 -14.72 14.17
N PRO A 83 6.42 -14.17 15.10
CA PRO A 83 7.15 -14.96 16.08
C PRO A 83 6.21 -15.72 17.02
#